data_AF-A0A377H5H0-F1
#
_entry.id   AF-A0A377H5H0-F1
#
_cell.length_a   1.000
_cell.length_b   1.000
_cell.length_c   1.000
_cell.angle_alpha   90.00
_cell.angle_beta   90.00
_cell.angle_gamma   90.00
#
_symmetry.space_group_name_H-M   'P 1'
#
loop_
_entity.id
_entity.type
_entity.pdbx_description
1 polymer ?
#
loop_
_entity_poly.entity_id
_entity_poly.type
_entity_poly.pdbx_seq_one_letter_code
_entity_poly.pdbx_strand_id
1 'polypeptide(L)'
;MKQKTFFQLSTITLACAALMACSSSSSDSPAKPLTEAQLQQQLDNAKTKLAKVKQQLSVAQADVNQHQQSLTQTSQQLTQTKQQLTKAQSDVKQLADTVSAKKAEVSRLTQEMAELVEVQKLGNGDDIQQKLSQTQQALEKANSSLSEAQNQLTNAEKQSASLTKTVAELESKKKSLSTQITQKQAQLSQLTAQAKTAEQALDKEKSQLKQLTPDNPIVEAHAEENYMGDQYKWRSIRFVDSLSGIEQGSISQNIASTGYLAYGNIEILVPGSNGVGTSREKRNFADIDFSQYPVNSQQIQSKEQFAQICASSNACNPTVKRKIAEARFVNQTYSTYFAHTAMWYQSGADDDFVASGGMGYIFKELPQDNNVWTRPSDQEVVTYQGKTLASYNAKDGTPAQGDITLKANFADNTVSGTVTNRSGYRNNQDIVLIKTPISEQGTNKIGFSGRIQYGSYDANRGSDGSYRGIFVGPKAEEVVGFINDDQVFGASSQ
;
A
#
# COMPACT_ATOMS: atom_id res chain seq x y z
N MET A 1 -16.53 -13.43 -50.96
CA MET A 1 -17.28 -14.29 -50.04
C MET A 1 -17.36 -13.59 -48.69
N LYS A 2 -18.55 -13.15 -48.26
CA LYS A 2 -18.76 -12.40 -47.02
C LYS A 2 -18.88 -13.38 -45.85
N GLN A 3 -17.84 -13.45 -45.01
CA GLN A 3 -17.84 -14.25 -43.79
C GLN A 3 -18.66 -13.50 -42.72
N LYS A 4 -19.86 -14.02 -42.43
CA LYS A 4 -20.62 -13.68 -41.22
C LYS A 4 -19.96 -14.40 -40.04
N THR A 5 -19.11 -13.72 -39.30
CA THR A 5 -18.69 -14.18 -37.97
C THR A 5 -19.71 -13.68 -36.95
N PHE A 6 -20.60 -14.61 -36.57
CA PHE A 6 -21.41 -14.54 -35.36
C PHE A 6 -20.49 -14.37 -34.15
N PHE A 7 -20.50 -13.19 -33.52
CA PHE A 7 -20.08 -13.08 -32.13
C PHE A 7 -21.34 -13.12 -31.27
N GLN A 8 -21.51 -14.23 -30.56
CA GLN A 8 -22.45 -14.32 -29.45
C GLN A 8 -22.04 -13.28 -28.41
N LEU A 9 -22.73 -12.15 -28.40
CA LEU A 9 -22.89 -11.36 -27.20
C LEU A 9 -23.60 -12.27 -26.20
N SER A 10 -22.87 -12.78 -25.22
CA SER A 10 -23.46 -13.23 -23.97
C SER A 10 -24.06 -11.99 -23.31
N THR A 11 -25.28 -11.65 -23.72
CA THR A 11 -26.18 -10.79 -22.97
C THR A 11 -26.27 -11.36 -21.57
N ILE A 12 -25.51 -10.79 -20.63
CA ILE A 12 -25.84 -10.90 -19.22
C ILE A 12 -27.16 -10.16 -19.10
N THR A 13 -28.25 -10.92 -19.19
CA THR A 13 -29.60 -10.45 -18.91
C THR A 13 -29.58 -9.89 -17.50
N LEU A 14 -29.56 -8.56 -17.43
CA LEU A 14 -29.71 -7.82 -16.20
C LEU A 14 -31.13 -8.10 -15.69
N ALA A 15 -31.26 -9.04 -14.76
CA ALA A 15 -32.47 -9.22 -13.99
C ALA A 15 -32.62 -8.00 -13.07
N CYS A 16 -33.11 -6.90 -13.64
CA CYS A 16 -33.44 -5.66 -12.95
C CYS A 16 -34.93 -5.60 -12.57
N ALA A 17 -35.66 -6.71 -12.58
CA ALA A 17 -37.09 -6.74 -12.30
C ALA A 17 -37.41 -7.69 -11.14
N ALA A 18 -37.32 -7.17 -9.92
CA ALA A 18 -38.20 -7.51 -8.79
C ALA A 18 -37.76 -6.67 -7.57
N LEU A 19 -38.21 -5.42 -7.49
CA LEU A 19 -38.43 -4.67 -6.22
C LEU A 19 -38.90 -3.21 -6.43
N MET A 20 -39.15 -2.75 -7.67
CA MET A 20 -39.55 -1.35 -7.96
C MET A 20 -40.89 -1.21 -8.70
N ALA A 21 -41.85 -2.13 -8.49
CA ALA A 21 -43.27 -1.88 -8.81
C ALA A 21 -44.18 -2.99 -8.25
N CYS A 22 -44.71 -2.77 -7.05
CA CYS A 22 -46.04 -3.25 -6.65
C CYS A 22 -46.48 -2.41 -5.45
N SER A 23 -47.14 -1.28 -5.71
CA SER A 23 -48.23 -0.72 -4.89
C SER A 23 -48.62 0.68 -5.39
N SER A 24 -49.29 0.71 -6.54
CA SER A 24 -50.22 1.79 -6.88
C SER A 24 -51.63 1.22 -6.87
N SER A 25 -52.15 0.91 -5.68
CA SER A 25 -53.58 0.83 -5.37
C SER A 25 -53.79 0.39 -3.91
N SER A 26 -54.72 1.09 -3.26
CA SER A 26 -55.48 0.73 -2.04
C SER A 26 -54.76 0.69 -0.68
N SER A 27 -55.11 1.70 0.12
CA SER A 27 -55.52 1.66 1.54
C SER A 27 -54.65 0.91 2.56
N ASP A 28 -54.12 1.70 3.51
CA ASP A 28 -53.93 1.41 4.93
C ASP A 28 -53.38 0.02 5.32
N SER A 29 -52.06 -0.06 5.39
CA SER A 29 -51.36 -0.71 6.53
C SER A 29 -49.90 -0.26 6.54
N PRO A 30 -49.34 0.16 7.70
CA PRO A 30 -47.91 0.43 7.79
C PRO A 30 -47.16 -0.87 7.51
N ALA A 31 -46.22 -0.82 6.57
CA ALA A 31 -45.36 -1.96 6.24
C ALA A 31 -44.81 -2.56 7.53
N LYS A 32 -45.10 -3.84 7.76
CA LYS A 32 -44.69 -4.57 8.97
C LYS A 32 -43.18 -4.37 9.16
N PRO A 33 -42.71 -3.88 10.33
CA PRO A 33 -41.29 -3.65 10.55
C PRO A 33 -40.51 -4.95 10.32
N LEU A 34 -39.44 -4.85 9.54
CA LEU A 34 -38.52 -5.97 9.29
C LEU A 34 -37.99 -6.50 10.62
N THR A 35 -37.94 -7.82 10.78
CA THR A 35 -37.34 -8.43 11.96
C THR A 35 -35.82 -8.32 11.92
N GLU A 36 -35.16 -8.37 13.08
CA GLU A 36 -33.70 -8.35 13.20
C GLU A 36 -33.03 -9.41 12.30
N ALA A 37 -33.58 -10.63 12.26
CA ALA A 37 -33.09 -11.70 11.39
C ALA A 37 -33.17 -11.36 9.89
N GLN A 38 -34.23 -10.65 9.45
CA GLN A 38 -34.38 -10.23 8.07
C GLN A 38 -33.37 -9.13 7.69
N LEU A 39 -33.08 -8.21 8.61
CA LEU A 39 -32.05 -7.17 8.41
C LEU A 39 -30.64 -7.75 8.42
N GLN A 40 -30.35 -8.71 9.29
CA GLN A 40 -29.07 -9.41 9.31
C GLN A 40 -28.84 -10.14 7.97
N GLN A 41 -29.86 -10.80 7.44
CA GLN A 41 -29.80 -11.44 6.13
C GLN A 41 -29.59 -10.42 4.99
N GLN A 42 -30.20 -9.24 5.05
CA GLN A 42 -29.96 -8.17 4.06
C GLN A 42 -28.53 -7.62 4.15
N LEU A 43 -27.99 -7.47 5.36
CA LEU A 43 -26.62 -7.04 5.59
C LEU A 43 -25.61 -8.04 5.00
N ASP A 44 -25.79 -9.33 5.22
CA ASP A 44 -24.87 -10.36 4.70
C ASP A 44 -24.94 -10.48 3.17
N ASN A 45 -26.14 -10.30 2.60
CA ASN A 45 -26.32 -10.18 1.16
C ASN A 45 -25.61 -8.94 0.58
N ALA A 46 -25.70 -7.80 1.27
CA ALA A 46 -25.02 -6.57 0.86
C ALA A 46 -23.49 -6.71 0.91
N LYS A 47 -22.94 -7.31 1.98
CA LYS A 47 -21.51 -7.65 2.10
C LYS A 47 -21.05 -8.55 0.96
N THR A 48 -21.80 -9.61 0.66
CA THR A 48 -21.46 -10.56 -0.40
C THR A 48 -21.45 -9.88 -1.77
N LYS A 49 -22.44 -9.02 -2.06
CA LYS A 49 -22.48 -8.23 -3.30
C LYS A 49 -21.29 -7.29 -3.40
N LEU A 50 -20.96 -6.57 -2.33
CA LEU A 50 -19.82 -5.66 -2.29
C LEU A 50 -18.49 -6.40 -2.55
N ALA A 51 -18.27 -7.54 -1.89
CA ALA A 51 -17.08 -8.37 -2.09
C ALA A 51 -16.95 -8.83 -3.55
N LYS A 52 -18.06 -9.28 -4.17
CA LYS A 52 -18.08 -9.69 -5.58
C LYS A 52 -17.74 -8.53 -6.53
N VAL A 53 -18.29 -7.35 -6.31
CA VAL A 53 -17.99 -6.16 -7.14
C VAL A 53 -16.53 -5.73 -6.96
N LYS A 54 -15.98 -5.76 -5.74
CA LYS A 54 -14.55 -5.48 -5.49
C LYS A 54 -13.63 -6.47 -6.21
N GLN A 55 -13.98 -7.76 -6.21
CA GLN A 55 -13.24 -8.77 -6.97
C GLN A 55 -13.29 -8.50 -8.48
N GLN A 56 -14.46 -8.18 -9.02
CA GLN A 56 -14.61 -7.84 -10.45
C GLN A 56 -13.82 -6.58 -10.82
N LEU A 57 -13.76 -5.59 -9.92
CA LEU A 57 -12.99 -4.36 -10.11
C LEU A 57 -11.48 -4.64 -10.16
N SER A 58 -10.98 -5.51 -9.28
CA SER A 58 -9.57 -5.95 -9.29
C SER A 58 -9.20 -6.65 -10.61
N VAL A 59 -10.03 -7.59 -11.08
CA VAL A 59 -9.81 -8.29 -12.36
C VAL A 59 -9.87 -7.32 -13.54
N ALA A 60 -10.85 -6.42 -13.58
CA ALA A 60 -10.96 -5.42 -14.65
C ALA A 60 -9.77 -4.45 -14.69
N GLN A 61 -9.22 -4.07 -13.52
CA GLN A 61 -8.03 -3.24 -13.43
C GLN A 61 -6.78 -3.97 -13.95
N ALA A 62 -6.63 -5.26 -13.62
CA ALA A 62 -5.54 -6.08 -14.13
C ALA A 62 -5.60 -6.21 -15.66
N ASP A 63 -6.79 -6.45 -16.24
CA ASP A 63 -7.01 -6.49 -17.68
C ASP A 63 -6.57 -5.18 -18.37
N VAL A 64 -6.99 -4.02 -17.83
CA VAL A 64 -6.61 -2.70 -18.39
C VAL A 64 -5.09 -2.56 -18.43
N ASN A 65 -4.41 -2.91 -17.33
CA ASN A 65 -2.95 -2.82 -17.23
C ASN A 65 -2.26 -3.72 -18.26
N GLN A 66 -2.75 -4.96 -18.44
CA GLN A 66 -2.20 -5.90 -19.41
C GLN A 66 -2.36 -5.39 -20.86
N HIS A 67 -3.52 -4.83 -21.20
CA HIS A 67 -3.75 -4.26 -22.53
C HIS A 67 -2.89 -3.01 -22.78
N GLN A 68 -2.68 -2.18 -21.76
CA GLN A 68 -1.81 -1.00 -21.84
C GLN A 68 -0.34 -1.39 -22.10
N GLN A 69 0.14 -2.44 -21.44
CA GLN A 69 1.47 -3.00 -21.70
C GLN A 69 1.58 -3.53 -23.13
N SER A 70 0.57 -4.28 -23.59
CA SER A 70 0.52 -4.80 -24.97
C SER A 70 0.48 -3.70 -26.02
N LEU A 71 -0.21 -2.59 -25.75
CA LEU A 71 -0.26 -1.41 -26.62
C LEU A 71 1.10 -0.73 -26.72
N THR A 72 1.82 -0.64 -25.60
CA THR A 72 3.16 -0.05 -25.54
C THR A 72 4.15 -0.87 -26.38
N GLN A 73 4.18 -2.19 -26.19
CA GLN A 73 5.03 -3.10 -26.96
C GLN A 73 4.71 -3.04 -28.46
N THR A 74 3.42 -3.08 -28.82
CA THR A 74 2.99 -2.99 -30.23
C THR A 74 3.40 -1.65 -30.85
N SER A 75 3.36 -0.55 -30.10
CA SER A 75 3.77 0.77 -30.59
C SER A 75 5.28 0.89 -30.81
N GLN A 76 6.08 0.25 -29.94
CA GLN A 76 7.54 0.17 -30.11
C GLN A 76 7.89 -0.66 -31.35
N GLN A 77 7.28 -1.84 -31.51
CA GLN A 77 7.46 -2.68 -32.69
C GLN A 77 7.10 -1.94 -33.98
N LEU A 78 5.95 -1.25 -33.99
CA LEU A 78 5.50 -0.46 -35.14
C LEU A 78 6.54 0.61 -35.54
N THR A 79 7.13 1.28 -34.55
CA THR A 79 8.14 2.32 -34.79
C THR A 79 9.40 1.72 -35.42
N GLN A 80 9.89 0.60 -34.89
CA GLN A 80 11.06 -0.11 -35.43
C GLN A 80 10.79 -0.62 -36.85
N THR A 81 9.64 -1.23 -37.10
CA THR A 81 9.27 -1.73 -38.45
C THR A 81 9.13 -0.59 -39.45
N LYS A 82 8.60 0.58 -39.06
CA LYS A 82 8.55 1.76 -39.94
C LYS A 82 9.94 2.25 -40.34
N GLN A 83 10.90 2.27 -39.40
CA GLN A 83 12.28 2.63 -39.71
C GLN A 83 12.93 1.63 -40.68
N GLN A 84 12.70 0.32 -40.47
CA GLN A 84 13.15 -0.71 -41.39
C GLN A 84 12.54 -0.57 -42.78
N LEU A 85 11.24 -0.24 -42.86
CA LEU A 85 10.56 0.00 -44.13
C LEU A 85 11.16 1.19 -44.88
N THR A 86 11.41 2.32 -44.20
CA THR A 86 12.07 3.48 -44.82
C THR A 86 13.44 3.12 -45.37
N LYS A 87 14.23 2.33 -44.63
CA LYS A 87 15.53 1.84 -45.12
C LYS A 87 15.36 0.96 -46.35
N ALA A 88 14.46 -0.03 -46.31
CA ALA A 88 14.21 -0.92 -47.44
C ALA A 88 13.73 -0.17 -48.70
N GLN A 89 12.91 0.87 -48.55
CA GLN A 89 12.49 1.74 -49.65
C GLN A 89 13.65 2.54 -50.25
N SER A 90 14.58 3.01 -49.40
CA SER A 90 15.82 3.65 -49.87
C SER A 90 16.70 2.67 -50.64
N ASP A 91 16.86 1.44 -50.15
CA ASP A 91 17.65 0.39 -50.80
C ASP A 91 17.06 0.03 -52.19
N VAL A 92 15.73 -0.09 -52.28
CA VAL A 92 15.02 -0.29 -53.56
C VAL A 92 15.34 0.84 -54.55
N LYS A 93 15.29 2.11 -54.09
CA LYS A 93 15.61 3.25 -54.96
C LYS A 93 17.05 3.20 -55.46
N GLN A 94 18.02 2.95 -54.57
CA GLN A 94 19.43 2.87 -54.94
C GLN A 94 19.72 1.73 -55.92
N LEU A 95 19.08 0.57 -55.73
CA LEU A 95 19.22 -0.56 -56.65
C LEU A 95 18.55 -0.27 -58.00
N ALA A 96 17.42 0.42 -58.04
CA ALA A 96 16.78 0.84 -59.29
C ALA A 96 17.67 1.82 -60.09
N ASP A 97 18.31 2.76 -59.39
CA ASP A 97 19.30 3.68 -59.98
C ASP A 97 20.50 2.89 -60.53
N THR A 98 20.99 1.88 -59.79
CA THR A 98 22.09 0.98 -60.20
C THR A 98 21.75 0.16 -61.44
N VAL A 99 20.56 -0.45 -61.47
CA VAL A 99 20.06 -1.21 -62.64
C VAL A 99 19.99 -0.31 -63.87
N SER A 100 19.52 0.93 -63.71
CA SER A 100 19.43 1.91 -64.80
C SER A 100 20.82 2.26 -65.35
N ALA A 101 21.80 2.51 -64.48
CA ALA A 101 23.18 2.77 -64.88
C ALA A 101 23.81 1.56 -65.61
N LYS A 102 23.59 0.34 -65.11
CA LYS A 102 24.10 -0.89 -65.73
C LYS A 102 23.46 -1.19 -67.07
N LYS A 103 22.16 -0.89 -67.22
CA LYS A 103 21.46 -0.98 -68.51
C LYS A 103 22.06 -0.02 -69.54
N ALA A 104 22.38 1.22 -69.13
CA ALA A 104 23.04 2.18 -70.01
C ALA A 104 24.45 1.72 -70.42
N GLU A 105 25.22 1.13 -69.50
CA GLU A 105 26.53 0.54 -69.78
C GLU A 105 26.45 -0.59 -70.82
N VAL A 106 25.50 -1.51 -70.67
CA VAL A 106 25.22 -2.58 -71.65
C VAL A 106 24.85 -1.99 -73.02
N SER A 107 23.98 -0.98 -73.07
CA SER A 107 23.62 -0.32 -74.33
C SER A 107 24.83 0.33 -75.02
N ARG A 108 25.68 1.03 -74.25
CA ARG A 108 26.91 1.66 -74.76
C ARG A 108 27.87 0.62 -75.35
N LEU A 109 28.14 -0.47 -74.64
CA LEU A 109 29.02 -1.54 -75.11
C LEU A 109 28.45 -2.26 -76.34
N THR A 110 27.13 -2.42 -76.39
CA THR A 110 26.45 -2.99 -77.57
C THR A 110 26.63 -2.12 -78.81
N GLN A 111 26.50 -0.80 -78.65
CA GLN A 111 26.74 0.15 -79.74
C GLN A 111 28.21 0.16 -80.18
N GLU A 112 29.14 0.21 -79.24
CA GLU A 112 30.59 0.16 -79.51
C GLU A 112 30.97 -1.13 -80.28
N MET A 113 30.37 -2.27 -79.92
CA MET A 113 30.54 -3.53 -80.63
C MET A 113 30.03 -3.45 -82.08
N ALA A 114 28.85 -2.86 -82.30
CA ALA A 114 28.28 -2.69 -83.64
C ALA A 114 29.15 -1.79 -84.52
N GLU A 115 29.66 -0.69 -83.98
CA GLU A 115 30.58 0.22 -84.68
C GLU A 115 31.89 -0.49 -85.07
N LEU A 116 32.49 -1.28 -84.17
CA LEU A 116 33.69 -2.07 -84.46
C LEU A 116 33.45 -3.12 -85.57
N VAL A 117 32.28 -3.74 -85.60
CA VAL A 117 31.89 -4.68 -86.66
C VAL A 117 31.79 -3.98 -88.02
N GLU A 118 31.23 -2.77 -88.08
CA GLU A 118 31.20 -2.00 -89.33
C GLU A 118 32.60 -1.61 -89.81
N VAL A 119 33.49 -1.19 -88.89
CA VAL A 119 34.88 -0.87 -89.24
C VAL A 119 35.64 -2.10 -89.74
N GLN A 120 35.42 -3.28 -89.13
CA GLN A 120 36.03 -4.54 -89.57
C GLN A 120 35.69 -4.88 -91.03
N LYS A 121 34.47 -4.55 -91.50
CA LYS A 121 34.06 -4.78 -92.90
C LYS A 121 34.87 -3.95 -93.91
N LEU A 122 35.47 -2.83 -93.46
CA LEU A 122 36.29 -1.95 -94.31
C LEU A 122 37.76 -2.40 -94.39
N GLY A 123 38.19 -3.37 -93.57
CA GLY A 123 39.52 -3.98 -93.61
C GLY A 123 39.81 -4.85 -92.37
N ASN A 124 40.48 -5.99 -92.58
CA ASN A 124 40.89 -6.90 -91.50
C ASN A 124 42.25 -6.52 -90.93
N GLY A 125 42.28 -5.97 -89.70
CA GLY A 125 43.50 -5.76 -88.92
C GLY A 125 43.41 -6.41 -87.55
N ASP A 126 44.50 -7.03 -87.08
CA ASP A 126 44.58 -7.75 -85.80
C ASP A 126 44.11 -6.91 -84.60
N ASP A 127 44.38 -5.60 -84.62
CA ASP A 127 43.95 -4.64 -83.59
C ASP A 127 42.41 -4.54 -83.47
N ILE A 128 41.68 -4.58 -84.60
CA ILE A 128 40.21 -4.52 -84.59
C ILE A 128 39.64 -5.81 -84.01
N GLN A 129 40.24 -6.95 -84.34
CA GLN A 129 39.82 -8.25 -83.82
C GLN A 129 40.08 -8.37 -82.30
N GLN A 130 41.20 -7.82 -81.83
CA GLN A 130 41.49 -7.74 -80.39
C GLN A 130 40.48 -6.84 -79.66
N LYS A 131 40.16 -5.65 -80.20
CA LYS A 131 39.15 -4.76 -79.62
C LYS A 131 37.75 -5.39 -79.59
N LEU A 132 37.33 -6.05 -80.66
CA LEU A 132 36.07 -6.81 -80.69
C LEU A 132 36.02 -7.86 -79.57
N SER A 133 37.09 -8.63 -79.39
CA SER A 133 37.17 -9.66 -78.34
C SER A 133 37.09 -9.04 -76.94
N GLN A 134 37.74 -7.90 -76.71
CA GLN A 134 37.70 -7.18 -75.43
C GLN A 134 36.32 -6.60 -75.15
N THR A 135 35.69 -5.96 -76.14
CA THR A 135 34.34 -5.39 -76.02
C THR A 135 33.29 -6.48 -75.78
N GLN A 136 33.44 -7.64 -76.42
CA GLN A 136 32.59 -8.81 -76.16
C GLN A 136 32.69 -9.28 -74.71
N GLN A 137 33.90 -9.45 -74.18
CA GLN A 137 34.10 -9.85 -72.77
C GLN A 137 33.57 -8.79 -71.79
N ALA A 138 33.73 -7.49 -72.10
CA ALA A 138 33.18 -6.42 -71.30
C ALA A 138 31.64 -6.44 -71.31
N LEU A 139 31.03 -6.70 -72.47
CA LEU A 139 29.57 -6.82 -72.62
C LEU A 139 29.02 -8.03 -71.83
N GLU A 140 29.70 -9.17 -71.88
CA GLU A 140 29.32 -10.36 -71.09
C GLU A 140 29.36 -10.04 -69.58
N LYS A 141 30.44 -9.41 -69.10
CA LYS A 141 30.55 -8.98 -67.69
C LYS A 141 29.48 -7.96 -67.29
N ALA A 142 29.18 -6.99 -68.17
CA ALA A 142 28.15 -5.99 -67.94
C ALA A 142 26.75 -6.62 -67.85
N ASN A 143 26.45 -7.58 -68.73
CA ASN A 143 25.18 -8.33 -68.70
C ASN A 143 25.02 -9.17 -67.43
N SER A 144 26.08 -9.88 -67.00
CA SER A 144 26.05 -10.62 -65.73
C SER A 144 25.84 -9.69 -64.53
N SER A 145 26.55 -8.57 -64.48
CA SER A 145 26.39 -7.57 -63.41
C SER A 145 24.99 -6.94 -63.41
N LEU A 146 24.39 -6.71 -64.58
CA LEU A 146 23.02 -6.22 -64.70
C LEU A 146 22.02 -7.25 -64.16
N SER A 147 22.19 -8.53 -64.50
CA SER A 147 21.34 -9.61 -64.01
C SER A 147 21.41 -9.72 -62.48
N GLU A 148 22.60 -9.63 -61.89
CA GLU A 148 22.78 -9.61 -60.43
C GLU A 148 22.08 -8.43 -59.78
N ALA A 149 22.23 -7.21 -60.33
CA ALA A 149 21.56 -6.02 -59.82
C ALA A 149 20.03 -6.12 -59.91
N GLN A 150 19.49 -6.69 -61.01
CA GLN A 150 18.05 -6.93 -61.17
C GLN A 150 17.51 -7.93 -60.14
N ASN A 151 18.27 -8.99 -59.84
CA ASN A 151 17.91 -9.96 -58.81
C ASN A 151 17.93 -9.33 -57.41
N GLN A 152 18.93 -8.50 -57.10
CA GLN A 152 18.99 -7.76 -55.85
C GLN A 152 17.82 -6.79 -55.70
N LEU A 153 17.49 -6.03 -56.75
CA LEU A 153 16.33 -5.13 -56.77
C LEU A 153 15.03 -5.89 -56.47
N THR A 154 14.81 -7.00 -57.17
CA THR A 154 13.61 -7.84 -56.97
C THR A 154 13.49 -8.33 -55.52
N ASN A 155 14.61 -8.70 -54.89
CA ASN A 155 14.62 -9.15 -53.49
C ASN A 155 14.35 -7.99 -52.52
N ALA A 156 14.93 -6.81 -52.77
CA ALA A 156 14.68 -5.61 -51.96
C ALA A 156 13.21 -5.17 -52.06
N GLU A 157 12.61 -5.23 -53.26
CA GLU A 157 11.18 -4.94 -53.47
C GLU A 157 10.28 -5.89 -52.68
N LYS A 158 10.59 -7.21 -52.69
CA LYS A 158 9.86 -8.20 -51.87
C LYS A 158 9.97 -7.90 -50.38
N GLN A 159 11.15 -7.54 -49.89
CA GLN A 159 11.36 -7.20 -48.49
C GLN A 159 10.57 -5.94 -48.10
N SER A 160 10.61 -4.89 -48.92
CA SER A 160 9.85 -3.66 -48.72
C SER A 160 8.34 -3.90 -48.70
N ALA A 161 7.82 -4.74 -49.62
CA ALA A 161 6.43 -5.13 -49.65
C ALA A 161 6.00 -5.92 -48.39
N SER A 162 6.84 -6.83 -47.92
CA SER A 162 6.61 -7.59 -46.69
C SER A 162 6.53 -6.67 -45.47
N LEU A 163 7.50 -5.76 -45.31
CA LEU A 163 7.52 -4.78 -44.22
C LEU A 163 6.31 -3.84 -44.26
N THR A 164 5.88 -3.42 -45.46
CA THR A 164 4.66 -2.63 -45.64
C THR A 164 3.43 -3.36 -45.09
N LYS A 165 3.30 -4.66 -45.35
CA LYS A 165 2.22 -5.49 -44.81
C LYS A 165 2.29 -5.59 -43.29
N THR A 166 3.47 -5.81 -42.71
CA THR A 166 3.66 -5.88 -41.26
C THR A 166 3.30 -4.55 -40.57
N VAL A 167 3.66 -3.41 -41.16
CA VAL A 167 3.25 -2.08 -40.65
C VAL A 167 1.72 -1.97 -40.59
N ALA A 168 1.02 -2.35 -41.65
CA ALA A 168 -0.45 -2.30 -41.68
C ALA A 168 -1.09 -3.21 -40.61
N GLU A 169 -0.55 -4.41 -40.41
CA GLU A 169 -1.00 -5.35 -39.36
C GLU A 169 -0.80 -4.78 -37.95
N LEU A 170 0.37 -4.19 -37.68
CA LEU A 170 0.69 -3.56 -36.39
C LEU A 170 -0.17 -2.33 -36.12
N GLU A 171 -0.46 -1.51 -37.13
CA GLU A 171 -1.39 -0.38 -37.00
C GLU A 171 -2.82 -0.83 -36.67
N SER A 172 -3.29 -1.89 -37.34
CA SER A 172 -4.59 -2.51 -37.04
C SER A 172 -4.64 -3.05 -35.60
N LYS A 173 -3.59 -3.76 -35.17
CA LYS A 173 -3.47 -4.28 -33.80
C LYS A 173 -3.45 -3.16 -32.77
N LYS A 174 -2.69 -2.08 -33.00
CA LYS A 174 -2.66 -0.90 -32.15
C LYS A 174 -4.05 -0.28 -31.99
N LYS A 175 -4.79 -0.12 -33.09
CA LYS A 175 -6.16 0.41 -33.07
C LYS A 175 -7.11 -0.49 -32.28
N SER A 176 -7.04 -1.81 -32.49
CA SER A 176 -7.85 -2.79 -31.75
C SER A 176 -7.59 -2.74 -30.25
N LEU A 177 -6.32 -2.71 -29.82
CA LEU A 177 -5.95 -2.61 -28.42
C LEU A 177 -6.45 -1.30 -27.79
N SER A 178 -6.32 -0.17 -28.49
CA SER A 178 -6.84 1.11 -28.02
C SER A 178 -8.35 1.09 -27.78
N THR A 179 -9.12 0.44 -28.67
CA THR A 179 -10.56 0.26 -28.50
C THR A 179 -10.88 -0.61 -27.29
N GLN A 180 -10.17 -1.72 -27.11
CA GLN A 180 -10.38 -2.62 -25.97
C GLN A 180 -10.08 -1.94 -24.63
N ILE A 181 -9.00 -1.15 -24.55
CA ILE A 181 -8.67 -0.36 -23.36
C ILE A 181 -9.82 0.61 -23.04
N THR A 182 -10.31 1.33 -24.03
CA THR A 182 -11.43 2.28 -23.85
C THR A 182 -12.69 1.59 -23.31
N GLN A 183 -13.04 0.42 -23.87
CA GLN A 183 -14.18 -0.37 -23.42
C GLN A 183 -14.01 -0.87 -21.98
N LYS A 184 -12.81 -1.35 -21.63
CA LYS A 184 -12.50 -1.83 -20.28
C LYS A 184 -12.47 -0.68 -19.26
N GLN A 185 -11.99 0.51 -19.63
CA GLN A 185 -12.04 1.70 -18.80
C GLN A 185 -13.48 2.13 -18.49
N ALA A 186 -14.37 2.03 -19.48
CA ALA A 186 -15.80 2.28 -19.29
C ALA A 186 -16.44 1.24 -18.34
N GLN A 187 -16.09 -0.05 -18.50
CA GLN A 187 -16.52 -1.11 -17.59
C GLN A 187 -16.02 -0.87 -16.16
N LEU A 188 -14.76 -0.45 -16.00
CA LEU A 188 -14.19 -0.10 -14.70
C LEU A 188 -14.99 1.02 -14.03
N SER A 189 -15.29 2.09 -14.77
CA SER A 189 -16.08 3.22 -14.27
C SER A 189 -17.48 2.78 -13.82
N GLN A 190 -18.11 1.86 -14.55
CA GLN A 190 -19.40 1.28 -14.18
C GLN A 190 -19.30 0.43 -12.90
N LEU A 191 -18.27 -0.41 -12.77
CA LEU A 191 -18.03 -1.22 -11.57
C LEU A 191 -17.72 -0.36 -10.35
N THR A 192 -16.96 0.73 -10.51
CA THR A 192 -16.70 1.70 -9.43
C THR A 192 -18.00 2.34 -8.95
N ALA A 193 -18.88 2.74 -9.87
CA ALA A 193 -20.20 3.25 -9.50
C ALA A 193 -21.05 2.21 -8.77
N GLN A 194 -21.05 0.96 -9.23
CA GLN A 194 -21.74 -0.15 -8.56
C GLN A 194 -21.19 -0.42 -7.15
N ALA A 195 -19.87 -0.36 -6.98
CA ALA A 195 -19.23 -0.51 -5.67
C ALA A 195 -19.69 0.57 -4.71
N LYS A 196 -19.69 1.84 -5.16
CA LYS A 196 -20.18 2.97 -4.36
C LYS A 196 -21.64 2.82 -3.96
N THR A 197 -22.50 2.40 -4.88
CA THR A 197 -23.92 2.12 -4.57
C THR A 197 -24.07 0.97 -3.58
N ALA A 198 -23.26 -0.09 -3.70
CA ALA A 198 -23.28 -1.21 -2.76
C ALA A 198 -22.77 -0.81 -1.36
N GLU A 199 -21.76 0.06 -1.27
CA GLU A 199 -21.28 0.63 0.00
C GLU A 199 -22.36 1.48 0.66
N GLN A 200 -23.02 2.37 -0.09
CA GLN A 200 -24.14 3.16 0.42
C GLN A 200 -25.32 2.30 0.91
N ALA A 201 -25.64 1.24 0.17
CA ALA A 201 -26.67 0.29 0.59
C ALA A 201 -26.27 -0.41 1.89
N LEU A 202 -25.02 -0.86 2.00
CA LEU A 202 -24.49 -1.49 3.21
C LEU A 202 -24.58 -0.54 4.43
N ASP A 203 -24.22 0.72 4.27
CA ASP A 203 -24.28 1.72 5.35
C ASP A 203 -25.71 2.03 5.77
N LYS A 204 -26.66 2.02 4.82
CA LYS A 204 -28.08 2.15 5.11
C LYS A 204 -28.58 0.96 5.95
N GLU A 205 -28.28 -0.27 5.56
CA GLU A 205 -28.67 -1.48 6.31
C GLU A 205 -28.07 -1.49 7.72
N LYS A 206 -26.78 -1.12 7.86
CA LYS A 206 -26.12 -0.96 9.18
C LYS A 206 -26.86 0.06 10.06
N SER A 207 -27.26 1.19 9.49
CA SER A 207 -27.95 2.25 10.21
C SER A 207 -29.34 1.81 10.69
N GLN A 208 -30.05 1.03 9.87
CA GLN A 208 -31.35 0.47 10.24
C GLN A 208 -31.24 -0.57 11.36
N LEU A 209 -30.22 -1.43 11.32
CA LEU A 209 -29.96 -2.40 12.39
C LEU A 209 -29.66 -1.70 13.73
N LYS A 210 -28.88 -0.61 13.70
CA LYS A 210 -28.56 0.21 14.88
C LYS A 210 -29.80 0.86 15.53
N GLN A 211 -30.82 1.21 14.75
CA GLN A 211 -32.07 1.79 15.26
C GLN A 211 -32.96 0.77 15.99
N LEU A 212 -32.84 -0.53 15.65
CA LEU A 212 -33.59 -1.61 16.30
C LEU A 212 -32.89 -2.20 17.53
N THR A 213 -31.62 -1.82 17.76
CA THR A 213 -30.82 -2.26 18.91
C THR A 213 -30.20 -1.05 19.63
N PRO A 214 -30.99 -0.16 20.28
CA PRO A 214 -30.48 1.08 20.89
C PRO A 214 -29.55 0.83 22.09
N ASP A 215 -29.75 -0.26 22.83
CA ASP A 215 -29.08 -0.55 24.11
C ASP A 215 -27.85 -1.44 23.99
N ASN A 216 -27.41 -1.75 22.78
CA ASN A 216 -26.11 -2.37 22.58
C ASN A 216 -25.33 -1.46 21.64
N PRO A 217 -24.32 -0.70 22.13
CA PRO A 217 -23.47 0.03 21.22
C PRO A 217 -22.92 -1.01 20.25
N ILE A 218 -23.30 -0.90 18.98
CA ILE A 218 -22.56 -1.53 17.89
C ILE A 218 -21.21 -0.84 17.94
N VAL A 219 -20.35 -1.35 18.82
CA VAL A 219 -18.91 -1.28 18.67
C VAL A 219 -18.71 -1.77 17.25
N GLU A 220 -18.23 -0.89 16.39
CA GLU A 220 -17.63 -1.33 15.14
C GLU A 220 -16.42 -2.21 15.52
N ALA A 221 -16.70 -3.46 15.86
CA ALA A 221 -15.92 -4.53 15.33
C ALA A 221 -16.06 -4.37 13.82
N HIS A 222 -15.15 -3.58 13.22
CA HIS A 222 -14.50 -4.06 12.02
C HIS A 222 -14.37 -5.55 12.25
N ALA A 223 -14.98 -6.39 11.39
CA ALA A 223 -14.70 -7.81 11.47
C ALA A 223 -13.16 -7.89 11.43
N GLU A 224 -12.57 -8.10 12.61
CA GLU A 224 -11.14 -8.15 12.80
C GLU A 224 -10.83 -9.45 12.11
N GLU A 225 -10.59 -9.39 10.80
CA GLU A 225 -9.99 -10.50 10.08
C GLU A 225 -8.82 -10.92 10.95
N ASN A 226 -8.85 -12.17 11.41
CA ASN A 226 -7.71 -12.85 11.98
C ASN A 226 -6.62 -12.91 10.91
N TYR A 227 -6.00 -11.75 10.65
CA TYR A 227 -4.72 -11.66 10.02
C TYR A 227 -3.78 -12.30 11.03
N MET A 228 -3.47 -13.57 10.78
CA MET A 228 -2.45 -14.38 11.47
C MET A 228 -2.95 -15.23 12.66
N GLY A 229 -3.59 -16.37 12.34
CA GLY A 229 -3.65 -17.55 13.22
C GLY A 229 -4.59 -17.46 14.44
N ASP A 230 -5.16 -18.61 14.82
CA ASP A 230 -6.32 -18.70 15.71
C ASP A 230 -6.06 -18.44 17.20
N GLN A 231 -4.87 -17.99 17.59
CA GLN A 231 -4.50 -17.95 19.02
C GLN A 231 -4.81 -16.60 19.71
N TYR A 232 -4.85 -15.48 19.01
CA TYR A 232 -4.97 -14.15 19.65
C TYR A 232 -5.55 -13.07 18.73
N LYS A 233 -6.18 -12.06 19.33
CA LYS A 233 -6.67 -10.87 18.63
C LYS A 233 -5.53 -9.86 18.43
N TRP A 234 -5.50 -9.15 17.31
CA TRP A 234 -4.39 -8.27 16.94
C TRP A 234 -4.15 -7.11 17.92
N ARG A 235 -5.18 -6.71 18.69
CA ARG A 235 -5.13 -5.71 19.77
C ARG A 235 -4.98 -6.31 21.17
N SER A 236 -4.56 -7.56 21.32
CA SER A 236 -4.35 -8.17 22.63
C SER A 236 -2.88 -8.21 23.01
N ILE A 237 -2.60 -7.93 24.29
CA ILE A 237 -1.28 -8.11 24.90
C ILE A 237 -1.36 -9.16 26.00
N ARG A 238 -0.34 -10.01 26.04
CA ARG A 238 -0.11 -11.02 27.06
C ARG A 238 1.16 -10.68 27.83
N PHE A 239 1.11 -10.83 29.14
CA PHE A 239 2.29 -10.63 29.99
C PHE A 239 2.89 -12.00 30.29
N VAL A 240 4.16 -12.22 29.94
CA VAL A 240 4.84 -13.50 30.19
C VAL A 240 5.84 -13.42 31.34
N ASP A 241 6.17 -14.59 31.91
CA ASP A 241 6.85 -14.71 33.19
C ASP A 241 8.28 -14.15 33.23
N SER A 242 8.55 -13.49 34.37
CA SER A 242 9.80 -13.12 35.07
C SER A 242 11.02 -12.52 34.35
N LEU A 243 11.25 -12.76 33.06
CA LEU A 243 12.45 -12.26 32.36
C LEU A 243 12.21 -11.79 30.92
N SER A 244 11.01 -11.96 30.35
CA SER A 244 10.82 -11.80 28.89
C SER A 244 9.51 -11.13 28.47
N GLY A 245 9.21 -9.96 29.01
CA GLY A 245 8.42 -8.94 28.30
C GLY A 245 6.93 -9.19 28.04
N ILE A 246 6.38 -8.35 27.16
CA ILE A 246 5.00 -8.39 26.70
C ILE A 246 5.00 -9.20 25.40
N GLU A 247 4.22 -10.28 25.36
CA GLU A 247 3.95 -11.02 24.14
C GLU A 247 2.69 -10.45 23.46
N GLN A 248 2.79 -10.25 22.15
CA GLN A 248 1.63 -10.06 21.31
C GLN A 248 1.37 -11.39 20.59
N GLY A 249 0.10 -11.77 20.50
CA GLY A 249 -0.26 -12.91 19.69
C GLY A 249 0.05 -12.73 18.21
N SER A 250 0.64 -13.76 17.60
CA SER A 250 1.08 -13.90 16.19
C SER A 250 1.96 -12.79 15.58
N ILE A 251 2.18 -11.68 16.28
CA ILE A 251 3.01 -10.54 15.88
C ILE A 251 4.08 -10.30 16.96
N SER A 252 4.96 -11.28 17.20
CA SER A 252 6.11 -11.09 18.10
C SER A 252 7.18 -10.11 17.54
N GLN A 253 6.83 -9.20 16.62
CA GLN A 253 7.79 -8.36 15.88
C GLN A 253 7.51 -6.84 15.91
N ASN A 254 6.41 -6.37 16.52
CA ASN A 254 5.99 -4.96 16.39
C ASN A 254 5.88 -4.15 17.68
N ILE A 255 6.30 -4.71 18.80
CA ILE A 255 6.48 -3.94 20.04
C ILE A 255 7.86 -3.27 19.96
N ALA A 256 7.88 -1.97 19.70
CA ALA A 256 9.02 -1.17 20.12
C ALA A 256 8.80 -0.87 21.60
N SER A 257 9.41 -1.62 22.52
CA SER A 257 9.43 -1.23 23.93
C SER A 257 10.74 -0.51 24.21
N THR A 258 10.65 0.67 24.80
CA THR A 258 11.79 1.38 25.35
C THR A 258 11.55 1.49 26.84
N GLY A 259 12.28 0.71 27.59
CA GLY A 259 12.12 0.63 29.03
C GLY A 259 12.64 -0.69 29.53
N TYR A 260 13.24 -0.67 30.73
CA TYR A 260 13.35 -1.90 31.51
C TYR A 260 11.94 -2.47 31.59
N LEU A 261 11.70 -3.62 30.95
CA LEU A 261 10.49 -4.42 31.15
C LEU A 261 10.50 -4.85 32.62
N ALA A 262 10.07 -3.96 33.50
CA ALA A 262 9.99 -4.22 34.90
C ALA A 262 8.95 -5.32 35.06
N TYR A 263 9.44 -6.46 35.52
CA TYR A 263 8.78 -7.69 35.90
C TYR A 263 7.23 -7.64 35.79
N GLY A 264 6.67 -8.40 34.85
CA GLY A 264 5.23 -8.68 34.82
C GLY A 264 4.72 -9.38 36.09
N ASN A 265 5.65 -9.86 36.93
CA ASN A 265 5.39 -10.39 38.25
C ASN A 265 5.19 -9.27 39.27
N ILE A 266 3.95 -9.08 39.66
CA ILE A 266 3.54 -8.26 40.78
C ILE A 266 3.75 -9.07 42.05
N GLU A 267 4.62 -8.60 42.96
CA GLU A 267 4.76 -9.21 44.29
C GLU A 267 3.60 -8.76 45.18
N ILE A 268 2.80 -9.72 45.63
CA ILE A 268 1.71 -9.49 46.57
C ILE A 268 1.99 -10.21 47.90
N LEU A 269 1.49 -9.65 48.99
CA LEU A 269 1.47 -10.33 50.28
C LEU A 269 0.21 -11.19 50.43
N VAL A 270 0.39 -12.47 50.73
CA VAL A 270 -0.71 -13.40 51.02
C VAL A 270 -0.49 -14.10 52.37
N PRO A 271 -1.51 -14.74 52.97
CA PRO A 271 -1.31 -15.55 54.17
C PRO A 271 -0.24 -16.63 53.93
N GLY A 272 0.66 -16.82 54.91
CA GLY A 272 1.63 -17.90 54.86
C GLY A 272 0.94 -19.26 54.66
N SER A 273 1.62 -20.21 54.01
CA SER A 273 1.06 -21.54 53.69
C SER A 273 0.63 -22.35 54.92
N ASN A 274 1.11 -21.99 56.12
CA ASN A 274 0.75 -22.55 57.42
C ASN A 274 -0.28 -21.69 58.19
N GLY A 275 -0.85 -20.66 57.58
CA GLY A 275 -1.79 -19.72 58.21
C GLY A 275 -1.16 -18.74 59.21
N VAL A 276 0.17 -18.73 59.36
CA VAL A 276 0.90 -17.85 60.29
C VAL A 276 1.87 -16.95 59.49
N GLY A 277 1.76 -15.63 59.70
CA GLY A 277 2.58 -14.64 59.00
C GLY A 277 2.17 -14.41 57.53
N THR A 278 3.05 -13.78 56.76
CA THR A 278 2.82 -13.44 55.35
C THR A 278 3.83 -14.15 54.45
N SER A 279 3.41 -14.58 53.25
CA SER A 279 4.30 -14.99 52.16
C SER A 279 4.19 -14.02 50.98
N ARG A 280 5.24 -13.96 50.15
CA ARG A 280 5.22 -13.20 48.89
C ARG A 280 4.83 -14.14 47.76
N GLU A 281 3.76 -13.80 47.04
CA GLU A 281 3.39 -14.45 45.79
C GLU A 281 3.69 -13.52 44.61
N LYS A 282 4.20 -14.09 43.53
CA LYS A 282 4.32 -13.38 42.24
C LYS A 282 3.06 -13.66 41.44
N ARG A 283 2.41 -12.60 40.96
CA ARG A 283 1.26 -12.70 40.05
C ARG A 283 1.53 -11.98 38.76
N ASN A 284 1.19 -12.63 37.65
CA ASN A 284 1.23 -11.99 36.34
C ASN A 284 0.10 -10.97 36.21
N PHE A 285 0.42 -9.86 35.58
CA PHE A 285 -0.61 -8.95 35.08
C PHE A 285 -1.48 -9.68 34.07
N ALA A 286 -2.80 -9.65 34.24
CA ALA A 286 -3.70 -10.36 33.35
C ALA A 286 -3.69 -9.75 31.93
N ASP A 287 -3.83 -10.61 30.93
CA ASP A 287 -3.88 -10.24 29.52
C ASP A 287 -4.95 -9.16 29.27
N ILE A 288 -4.62 -8.21 28.41
CA ILE A 288 -5.57 -7.17 28.00
C ILE A 288 -5.89 -7.37 26.53
N ASP A 289 -7.18 -7.57 26.26
CA ASP A 289 -7.74 -7.40 24.94
C ASP A 289 -8.19 -5.95 24.75
N PHE A 290 -7.44 -5.16 23.98
CA PHE A 290 -7.83 -3.77 23.73
C PHE A 290 -8.98 -3.65 22.72
N SER A 291 -9.37 -4.71 21.97
CA SER A 291 -10.46 -4.60 20.99
C SER A 291 -11.86 -4.50 21.60
N GLN A 292 -11.99 -4.82 22.89
CA GLN A 292 -13.24 -4.58 23.65
C GLN A 292 -13.48 -3.09 23.95
N TYR A 293 -12.51 -2.21 23.67
CA TYR A 293 -12.56 -0.78 23.97
C TYR A 293 -12.73 0.06 22.70
N PRO A 294 -13.53 1.13 22.73
CA PRO A 294 -13.79 1.96 21.55
C PRO A 294 -12.50 2.63 21.03
N VAL A 295 -12.46 2.86 19.72
CA VAL A 295 -11.43 3.68 19.07
C VAL A 295 -11.73 5.15 19.34
N ASN A 296 -10.81 5.83 20.02
CA ASN A 296 -10.85 7.26 20.28
C ASN A 296 -9.43 7.79 20.55
N SER A 297 -8.83 8.44 19.55
CA SER A 297 -7.44 8.94 19.63
C SER A 297 -7.22 10.08 20.62
N GLN A 298 -8.31 10.69 21.12
CA GLN A 298 -8.28 11.81 22.07
C GLN A 298 -8.60 11.39 23.50
N GLN A 299 -8.97 10.13 23.74
CA GLN A 299 -9.40 9.66 25.04
C GLN A 299 -8.47 8.58 25.59
N ILE A 300 -7.89 8.86 26.75
CA ILE A 300 -7.15 7.89 27.54
C ILE A 300 -8.15 6.98 28.24
N GLN A 301 -7.97 5.68 28.05
CA GLN A 301 -8.75 4.62 28.66
C GLN A 301 -7.86 3.86 29.65
N SER A 302 -8.45 3.17 30.62
CA SER A 302 -7.69 2.42 31.62
C SER A 302 -8.31 1.06 31.96
N LYS A 303 -7.45 0.13 32.36
CA LYS A 303 -7.79 -1.19 32.89
C LYS A 303 -7.04 -1.41 34.19
N GLU A 304 -7.79 -1.45 35.29
CA GLU A 304 -7.26 -1.70 36.63
C GLU A 304 -7.37 -3.18 37.00
N GLN A 305 -6.39 -3.68 37.74
CA GLN A 305 -6.38 -5.02 38.28
C GLN A 305 -6.25 -4.98 39.80
N PHE A 306 -7.02 -5.85 40.47
CA PHE A 306 -7.09 -5.92 41.92
C PHE A 306 -6.80 -7.34 42.39
N ALA A 307 -6.11 -7.47 43.52
CA ALA A 307 -5.95 -8.73 44.23
C ALA A 307 -6.30 -8.56 45.71
N GLN A 308 -6.71 -9.67 46.33
CA GLN A 308 -6.85 -9.77 47.78
C GLN A 308 -5.47 -10.02 48.38
N ILE A 309 -5.01 -9.11 49.23
CA ILE A 309 -3.68 -9.16 49.84
C ILE A 309 -3.75 -8.92 51.35
N CYS A 310 -2.66 -9.17 52.07
CA CYS A 310 -2.53 -8.83 53.49
C CYS A 310 -2.52 -7.31 53.70
N ALA A 311 -3.12 -6.84 54.79
CA ALA A 311 -3.11 -5.41 55.14
C ALA A 311 -1.71 -4.88 55.55
N SER A 312 -0.83 -5.73 56.11
CA SER A 312 0.54 -5.39 56.51
C SER A 312 1.47 -6.60 56.43
N SER A 313 2.79 -6.40 56.52
CA SER A 313 3.76 -7.51 56.60
C SER A 313 3.74 -8.24 57.96
N ASN A 314 3.19 -7.61 58.99
CA ASN A 314 3.21 -8.11 60.37
C ASN A 314 1.94 -8.90 60.73
N ALA A 315 0.81 -8.61 60.06
CA ALA A 315 -0.46 -9.29 60.25
C ALA A 315 -1.27 -9.32 58.94
N CYS A 316 -1.71 -10.53 58.54
CA CYS A 316 -2.52 -10.74 57.33
C CYS A 316 -4.04 -10.69 57.57
N ASN A 317 -4.47 -10.40 58.80
CA ASN A 317 -5.89 -10.22 59.14
C ASN A 317 -6.14 -8.76 59.55
N PRO A 318 -6.99 -7.99 58.82
CA PRO A 318 -7.80 -8.41 57.68
C PRO A 318 -7.02 -8.49 56.36
N THR A 319 -7.55 -9.27 55.42
CA THR A 319 -7.18 -9.16 54.00
C THR A 319 -7.98 -8.04 53.36
N VAL A 320 -7.38 -7.36 52.40
CA VAL A 320 -7.99 -6.20 51.72
C VAL A 320 -7.84 -6.36 50.21
N LYS A 321 -8.84 -5.87 49.47
CA LYS A 321 -8.78 -5.79 48.00
C LYS A 321 -7.99 -4.53 47.63
N ARG A 322 -6.79 -4.71 47.07
CA ARG A 322 -5.96 -3.59 46.61
C ARG A 322 -5.77 -3.61 45.11
N LYS A 323 -5.65 -2.42 44.53
CA LYS A 323 -5.20 -2.25 43.14
C LYS A 323 -3.74 -2.69 43.11
N ILE A 324 -3.42 -3.62 42.22
CA ILE A 324 -2.07 -4.18 42.09
C ILE A 324 -1.39 -3.74 40.80
N ALA A 325 -2.18 -3.27 39.83
CA ALA A 325 -1.65 -2.72 38.61
C ALA A 325 -2.72 -1.98 37.80
N GLU A 326 -2.26 -1.17 36.84
CA GLU A 326 -3.09 -0.44 35.89
C GLU A 326 -2.42 -0.40 34.52
N ALA A 327 -3.19 -0.58 33.46
CA ALA A 327 -2.80 -0.19 32.12
C ALA A 327 -3.62 1.00 31.65
N ARG A 328 -2.95 2.04 31.15
CA ARG A 328 -3.54 3.20 30.49
C ARG A 328 -3.20 3.13 29.02
N PHE A 329 -4.15 3.39 28.16
CA PHE A 329 -3.98 3.21 26.73
C PHE A 329 -4.89 4.13 25.93
N VAL A 330 -4.59 4.26 24.65
CA VAL A 330 -5.43 4.96 23.67
C VAL A 330 -5.55 4.07 22.45
N ASN A 331 -6.79 3.78 22.06
CA ASN A 331 -7.10 3.06 20.83
C ASN A 331 -7.26 4.04 19.69
N GLN A 332 -6.48 3.83 18.64
CA GLN A 332 -6.63 4.48 17.33
C GLN A 332 -7.15 3.43 16.33
N THR A 333 -7.43 3.80 15.09
CA THR A 333 -7.97 2.88 14.06
C THR A 333 -6.96 1.80 13.63
N TYR A 334 -5.67 2.13 13.55
CA TYR A 334 -4.62 1.21 13.08
C TYR A 334 -3.57 0.89 14.15
N SER A 335 -3.65 1.51 15.32
CA SER A 335 -2.70 1.32 16.41
C SER A 335 -3.34 1.46 17.79
N THR A 336 -2.66 0.94 18.81
CA THR A 336 -2.93 1.19 20.23
C THR A 336 -1.59 1.47 20.90
N TYR A 337 -1.50 2.54 21.68
CA TYR A 337 -0.35 2.80 22.53
C TYR A 337 -0.77 2.79 23.99
N PHE A 338 0.13 2.32 24.86
CA PHE A 338 -0.18 2.04 26.25
C PHE A 338 1.01 2.28 27.17
N ALA A 339 0.71 2.61 28.42
CA ALA A 339 1.63 2.56 29.54
C ALA A 339 0.97 1.70 30.62
N HIS A 340 1.66 0.70 31.12
CA HIS A 340 1.20 -0.11 32.24
C HIS A 340 2.06 0.16 33.46
N THR A 341 1.52 -0.10 34.64
CA THR A 341 2.19 0.16 35.91
C THR A 341 1.81 -0.92 36.89
N ALA A 342 2.84 -1.52 37.50
CA ALA A 342 2.68 -2.46 38.60
C ALA A 342 2.87 -1.72 39.93
N MET A 343 2.08 -2.09 40.93
CA MET A 343 2.24 -1.61 42.30
C MET A 343 3.05 -2.67 43.05
N TRP A 344 4.17 -2.25 43.64
CA TRP A 344 5.07 -3.13 44.37
C TRP A 344 4.94 -2.86 45.86
N TYR A 345 4.83 -3.95 46.62
CA TYR A 345 4.82 -3.86 48.07
C TYR A 345 6.25 -3.76 48.62
N GLN A 346 6.56 -2.70 49.40
CA GLN A 346 7.85 -2.56 50.07
C GLN A 346 7.73 -2.86 51.57
N SER A 347 8.27 -4.01 51.99
CA SER A 347 8.14 -4.53 53.36
C SER A 347 8.72 -3.66 54.48
N GLY A 348 9.53 -2.65 54.16
CA GLY A 348 10.10 -1.74 55.16
C GLY A 348 9.20 -0.55 55.51
N ALA A 349 8.20 -0.25 54.68
CA ALA A 349 7.37 0.95 54.82
C ALA A 349 5.88 0.65 55.06
N ASP A 350 5.47 -0.63 55.00
CA ASP A 350 4.05 -1.01 54.94
C ASP A 350 3.25 -0.24 53.86
N ASP A 351 3.95 0.21 52.81
CA ASP A 351 3.41 1.08 51.76
C ASP A 351 3.63 0.45 50.38
N ASP A 352 2.71 0.78 49.46
CA ASP A 352 2.74 0.34 48.07
C ASP A 352 3.46 1.41 47.25
N PHE A 353 4.63 1.07 46.71
CA PHE A 353 5.34 1.96 45.81
C PHE A 353 4.94 1.66 44.36
N VAL A 354 4.78 2.72 43.58
CA VAL A 354 4.52 2.59 42.16
C VAL A 354 5.80 2.20 41.44
N ALA A 355 5.93 0.92 41.08
CA ALA A 355 7.12 0.47 40.35
C ALA A 355 7.14 1.05 38.93
N SER A 356 8.36 1.18 38.39
CA SER A 356 8.56 1.64 37.02
C SER A 356 7.73 0.77 36.09
N GLY A 357 6.73 1.36 35.46
CA GLY A 357 5.89 0.72 34.47
C GLY A 357 6.59 0.55 33.13
N GLY A 358 6.13 -0.42 32.32
CA GLY A 358 6.50 -0.51 30.91
C GLY A 358 5.53 0.26 30.02
N MET A 359 5.97 0.60 28.82
CA MET A 359 5.14 1.26 27.83
C MET A 359 5.47 0.73 26.45
N GLY A 360 4.52 0.87 25.54
CA GLY A 360 4.63 0.31 24.22
C GLY A 360 3.51 0.76 23.32
N TYR A 361 3.62 0.37 22.06
CA TYR A 361 2.53 0.46 21.12
C TYR A 361 2.46 -0.81 20.29
N ILE A 362 1.27 -1.09 19.79
CA ILE A 362 0.95 -2.14 18.83
C ILE A 362 0.29 -1.48 17.63
N PHE A 363 0.54 -1.99 16.44
CA PHE A 363 -0.06 -1.48 15.21
C PHE A 363 -0.30 -2.59 14.21
N LYS A 364 -1.27 -2.36 13.33
CA LYS A 364 -1.60 -3.28 12.25
C LYS A 364 -0.56 -3.16 11.14
N GLU A 365 0.21 -4.21 10.91
CA GLU A 365 1.01 -4.34 9.69
C GLU A 365 0.06 -4.57 8.51
N LEU A 366 -0.21 -3.49 7.80
CA LEU A 366 -0.77 -3.58 6.46
C LEU A 366 0.39 -3.70 5.48
N PRO A 367 0.24 -4.41 4.34
CA PRO A 367 1.19 -4.29 3.25
C PRO A 367 1.36 -2.79 2.98
N GLN A 368 2.49 -2.24 3.41
CA GLN A 368 2.83 -0.86 3.13
C GLN A 368 2.94 -0.85 1.61
N ASP A 369 1.95 -0.26 0.94
CA ASP A 369 2.13 0.06 -0.46
C ASP A 369 3.42 0.87 -0.50
N ASN A 370 4.39 0.49 -1.33
CA ASN A 370 5.65 1.23 -1.48
C ASN A 370 5.39 2.72 -1.84
N ASN A 371 4.13 3.05 -2.12
CA ASN A 371 3.54 4.37 -2.24
C ASN A 371 3.30 5.18 -0.95
N VAL A 372 3.72 4.77 0.26
CA VAL A 372 3.69 5.73 1.40
C VAL A 372 4.69 6.88 1.16
N TRP A 373 5.73 6.68 0.33
CA TRP A 373 6.55 7.75 -0.25
C TRP A 373 5.84 8.57 -1.34
N THR A 374 4.73 8.08 -1.89
CA THR A 374 3.94 8.72 -2.95
C THR A 374 2.49 8.96 -2.50
N ARG A 375 2.30 9.42 -1.26
CA ARG A 375 1.01 9.96 -0.84
C ARG A 375 0.54 11.04 -1.84
N PRO A 376 -0.78 11.12 -2.13
CA PRO A 376 -1.32 11.91 -3.21
C PRO A 376 -1.07 13.41 -3.00
N SER A 377 -0.94 14.11 -4.13
CA SER A 377 -0.49 15.49 -4.31
C SER A 377 -1.40 16.58 -3.72
N ASP A 378 -2.32 16.25 -2.81
CA ASP A 378 -3.39 17.14 -2.34
C ASP A 378 -3.25 17.62 -0.89
N GLN A 379 -2.39 16.99 -0.06
CA GLN A 379 -2.07 17.46 1.29
C GLN A 379 -0.58 17.29 1.61
N GLU A 380 0.24 18.23 1.15
CA GLU A 380 1.70 18.26 1.41
C GLU A 380 2.03 18.32 2.91
N VAL A 381 1.12 18.86 3.72
CA VAL A 381 1.28 19.07 5.16
C VAL A 381 0.10 18.49 5.91
N VAL A 382 0.36 17.52 6.79
CA VAL A 382 -0.65 16.84 7.62
C VAL A 382 -0.40 17.15 9.09
N THR A 383 -1.47 17.47 9.82
CA THR A 383 -1.44 17.69 11.27
C THR A 383 -2.03 16.48 11.98
N TYR A 384 -1.30 15.94 12.96
CA TYR A 384 -1.73 14.83 13.80
C TYR A 384 -1.92 15.34 15.23
N GLN A 385 -3.02 14.92 15.86
CA GLN A 385 -3.31 15.24 17.26
C GLN A 385 -3.59 13.97 18.06
N GLY A 386 -3.15 13.95 19.32
CA GLY A 386 -3.38 12.82 20.21
C GLY A 386 -2.81 13.04 21.60
N LYS A 387 -2.41 11.95 22.27
CA LYS A 387 -1.94 11.98 23.66
C LYS A 387 -0.55 11.40 23.82
N THR A 388 0.10 11.83 24.90
CA THR A 388 1.31 11.20 25.43
C THR A 388 0.95 10.47 26.73
N LEU A 389 1.55 9.32 26.95
CA LEU A 389 1.43 8.52 28.17
C LEU A 389 2.83 8.21 28.69
N ALA A 390 2.98 8.15 30.00
CA ALA A 390 4.17 7.56 30.61
C ALA A 390 3.80 6.83 31.89
N SER A 391 4.78 6.10 32.42
CA SER A 391 4.73 5.54 33.76
C SER A 391 4.61 6.66 34.79
N TYR A 392 4.05 6.33 35.94
CA TYR A 392 3.81 7.26 37.04
C TYR A 392 5.08 8.00 37.49
N ASN A 393 4.88 9.23 37.96
CA ASN A 393 5.91 9.92 38.72
C ASN A 393 6.09 9.24 40.08
N ALA A 394 7.29 8.75 40.33
CA ALA A 394 7.71 8.14 41.59
C ALA A 394 7.42 8.99 42.85
N LYS A 395 7.23 10.31 42.71
CA LYS A 395 7.04 11.22 43.85
C LYS A 395 5.59 11.35 44.32
N ASP A 396 4.61 11.25 43.44
CA ASP A 396 3.21 11.59 43.75
C ASP A 396 2.20 10.55 43.27
N GLY A 397 2.63 9.51 42.55
CA GLY A 397 1.71 8.51 42.03
C GLY A 397 0.66 9.11 41.09
N THR A 398 0.96 10.24 40.42
CA THR A 398 0.08 10.81 39.39
C THR A 398 0.40 10.20 38.03
N PRO A 399 -0.61 9.71 37.27
CA PRO A 399 -0.40 9.18 35.94
C PRO A 399 0.10 10.28 34.99
N ALA A 400 1.25 10.05 34.37
CA ALA A 400 1.84 11.01 33.44
C ALA A 400 1.06 11.06 32.12
N GLN A 401 0.71 12.27 31.66
CA GLN A 401 -0.01 12.48 30.41
C GLN A 401 0.18 13.89 29.82
N GLY A 402 -0.04 14.03 28.52
CA GLY A 402 -0.05 15.31 27.82
C GLY A 402 -0.72 15.23 26.45
N ASP A 403 -0.80 16.36 25.77
CA ASP A 403 -1.39 16.52 24.45
C ASP A 403 -0.30 16.71 23.40
N ILE A 404 -0.24 15.83 22.41
CA ILE A 404 0.73 15.92 21.32
C ILE A 404 0.08 16.48 20.05
N THR A 405 0.78 17.42 19.42
CA THR A 405 0.49 17.87 18.06
C THR A 405 1.74 17.68 17.21
N LEU A 406 1.63 16.94 16.11
CA LEU A 406 2.70 16.73 15.14
C LEU A 406 2.28 17.31 13.78
N LYS A 407 3.22 17.94 13.09
CA LYS A 407 3.06 18.47 11.75
C LYS A 407 4.09 17.78 10.85
N ALA A 408 3.61 16.89 9.99
CA ALA A 408 4.43 16.24 8.97
C ALA A 408 4.26 16.98 7.66
N ASN A 409 5.37 17.47 7.11
CA ASN A 409 5.45 17.97 5.74
C ASN A 409 6.08 16.89 4.87
N PHE A 410 5.26 16.20 4.10
CA PHE A 410 5.69 15.12 3.22
C PHE A 410 6.40 15.65 1.96
N ALA A 411 6.12 16.88 1.52
CA ALA A 411 6.86 17.51 0.42
C ALA A 411 8.30 17.87 0.84
N ASP A 412 8.48 18.36 2.06
CA ASP A 412 9.80 18.66 2.63
C ASP A 412 10.47 17.45 3.30
N ASN A 413 9.80 16.28 3.33
CA ASN A 413 10.21 15.11 4.11
C ASN A 413 10.61 15.45 5.55
N THR A 414 9.82 16.25 6.25
CA THR A 414 10.15 16.70 7.61
C THR A 414 8.97 16.59 8.56
N VAL A 415 9.25 16.43 9.85
CA VAL A 415 8.24 16.43 10.91
C VAL A 415 8.71 17.28 12.08
N SER A 416 7.79 17.99 12.71
CA SER A 416 7.99 18.79 13.91
C SER A 416 6.73 18.76 14.75
N GLY A 417 6.77 19.26 15.98
CA GLY A 417 5.57 19.29 16.81
C GLY A 417 5.79 19.82 18.20
N THR A 418 4.77 19.66 19.03
CA THR A 418 4.78 20.07 20.43
C THR A 418 4.04 19.05 21.30
N VAL A 419 4.46 18.96 22.56
CA VAL A 419 3.68 18.31 23.62
C VAL A 419 3.33 19.36 24.66
N THR A 420 2.04 19.52 24.91
CA THR A 420 1.47 20.54 25.80
C THR A 420 0.62 19.91 26.87
N ASN A 421 0.09 20.71 27.81
CA ASN A 421 -0.82 20.25 28.87
C ASN A 421 -0.25 19.06 29.66
N ARG A 422 1.06 19.10 29.90
CA ARG A 422 1.79 18.00 30.52
C ARG A 422 1.58 17.98 32.03
N SER A 423 1.23 16.81 32.56
CA SER A 423 1.03 16.59 33.99
C SER A 423 1.59 15.22 34.39
N GLY A 424 2.04 15.10 35.65
CA GLY A 424 2.55 13.83 36.19
C GLY A 424 3.93 13.43 35.64
N TYR A 425 4.65 14.30 34.95
CA TYR A 425 6.05 14.08 34.56
C TYR A 425 7.00 14.69 35.61
N ARG A 426 8.26 14.21 35.63
CA ARG A 426 9.33 14.85 36.44
C ARG A 426 9.53 16.32 36.06
N ASN A 427 9.38 16.64 34.78
CA ASN A 427 9.34 17.98 34.24
C ASN A 427 8.05 18.16 33.42
N ASN A 428 7.14 19.00 33.92
CA ASN A 428 5.85 19.30 33.29
C ASN A 428 5.90 20.48 32.31
N GLN A 429 7.09 21.01 31.98
CA GLN A 429 7.23 21.98 30.91
C GLN A 429 6.81 21.37 29.57
N ASP A 430 6.17 22.17 28.72
CA ASP A 430 5.88 21.79 27.34
C ASP A 430 7.14 21.32 26.61
N ILE A 431 6.98 20.47 25.60
CA ILE A 431 8.09 20.00 24.77
C ILE A 431 7.92 20.58 23.37
N VAL A 432 9.01 21.08 22.81
CA VAL A 432 9.15 21.27 21.36
C VAL A 432 9.86 20.06 20.76
N LEU A 433 9.22 19.45 19.76
CA LEU A 433 9.79 18.40 18.92
C LEU A 433 10.45 19.09 17.71
N ILE A 434 11.77 19.18 17.75
CA ILE A 434 12.57 19.94 16.79
C ILE A 434 12.44 19.31 15.40
N LYS A 435 12.23 20.15 14.38
CA LYS A 435 12.10 19.74 12.97
C LYS A 435 13.19 18.72 12.60
N THR A 436 12.78 17.53 12.20
CA THR A 436 13.66 16.42 11.82
C THR A 436 13.22 15.78 10.50
N PRO A 437 14.11 15.13 9.74
CA PRO A 437 13.74 14.41 8.53
C PRO A 437 12.83 13.21 8.80
N ILE A 438 11.93 12.95 7.85
CA ILE A 438 11.23 11.69 7.68
C ILE A 438 12.16 10.75 6.92
N SER A 439 12.35 9.53 7.42
CA SER A 439 13.24 8.54 6.82
C SER A 439 12.67 7.14 6.98
N GLU A 440 13.24 6.19 6.24
CA GLU A 440 13.03 4.78 6.52
C GLU A 440 13.65 4.41 7.89
N GLN A 441 12.93 3.61 8.67
CA GLN A 441 13.27 3.17 10.02
C GLN A 441 13.27 1.63 10.07
N GLY A 442 14.37 1.00 9.64
CA GLY A 442 14.44 -0.47 9.51
C GLY A 442 13.80 -0.97 8.20
N THR A 443 13.36 -2.23 8.16
CA THR A 443 12.75 -2.82 6.94
C THR A 443 11.31 -2.36 6.77
N ASN A 444 11.03 -1.58 5.72
CA ASN A 444 9.68 -1.21 5.26
C ASN A 444 8.84 -0.37 6.25
N LYS A 445 9.48 0.41 7.14
CA LYS A 445 8.77 1.33 8.05
C LYS A 445 9.21 2.76 7.76
N ILE A 446 8.25 3.67 7.62
CA ILE A 446 8.54 5.10 7.46
C ILE A 446 8.31 5.77 8.81
N GLY A 447 9.27 6.58 9.22
CA GLY A 447 9.24 7.22 10.52
C GLY A 447 10.20 8.38 10.61
N PHE A 448 10.59 8.71 11.83
CA PHE A 448 11.44 9.84 12.13
C PHE A 448 12.15 9.63 13.46
N SER A 449 13.30 10.27 13.60
CA SER A 449 14.04 10.38 14.86
C SER A 449 14.63 11.77 14.95
N GLY A 450 14.40 12.47 16.06
CA GLY A 450 14.75 13.86 16.23
C GLY A 450 15.08 14.22 17.67
N ARG A 451 15.29 15.52 17.89
CA ARG A 451 15.67 16.09 19.19
C ARG A 451 14.51 16.86 19.81
N ILE A 452 14.52 16.99 21.13
CA ILE A 452 13.53 17.80 21.86
C ILE A 452 14.18 18.94 22.64
N GLN A 453 13.35 19.92 22.99
CA GLN A 453 13.65 20.95 23.98
C GLN A 453 12.45 21.14 24.92
N TYR A 454 12.69 21.29 26.22
CA TYR A 454 11.66 21.69 27.19
C TYR A 454 11.42 23.21 27.16
N GLY A 455 10.17 23.62 27.29
CA GLY A 455 9.74 25.02 27.18
C GLY A 455 9.76 25.50 25.72
N SER A 456 10.28 26.71 25.50
CA SER A 456 10.35 27.32 24.17
C SER A 456 11.59 26.86 23.39
N TYR A 457 11.45 26.84 22.06
CA TYR A 457 12.58 26.55 21.16
C TYR A 457 13.64 27.65 21.21
N ASP A 458 14.90 27.25 21.35
CA ASP A 458 16.08 28.12 21.25
C ASP A 458 17.14 27.44 20.38
N ALA A 459 17.46 28.07 19.24
CA ALA A 459 18.42 27.56 18.27
C ALA A 459 19.86 27.48 18.81
N ASN A 460 20.19 28.23 19.87
CA ASN A 460 21.51 28.23 20.50
C ASN A 460 21.62 27.22 21.65
N ARG A 461 20.50 26.62 22.07
CA ARG A 461 20.46 25.66 23.15
C ARG A 461 20.61 24.23 22.62
N GLY A 462 21.36 23.40 23.35
CA GLY A 462 21.42 21.97 23.11
C GLY A 462 20.05 21.29 23.23
N SER A 463 19.98 20.02 22.79
CA SER A 463 18.79 19.19 22.98
C SER A 463 18.68 18.68 24.40
N ASP A 464 17.48 18.66 24.97
CA ASP A 464 17.21 18.07 26.28
C ASP A 464 16.89 16.57 26.21
N GLY A 465 16.86 16.02 24.98
CA GLY A 465 16.48 14.64 24.75
C GLY A 465 16.21 14.31 23.28
N SER A 466 15.47 13.24 23.04
CA SER A 466 15.13 12.74 21.71
C SER A 466 13.70 12.25 21.62
N TYR A 467 13.19 12.20 20.40
CA TYR A 467 11.91 11.58 20.09
C TYR A 467 12.03 10.78 18.82
N ARG A 468 11.22 9.73 18.69
CA ARG A 468 11.15 8.90 17.50
C ARG A 468 9.73 8.40 17.29
N GLY A 469 9.35 8.15 16.05
CA GLY A 469 8.03 7.63 15.74
C GLY A 469 7.96 7.00 14.37
N ILE A 470 6.88 6.27 14.13
CA ILE A 470 6.55 5.64 12.86
C ILE A 470 5.14 6.06 12.42
N PHE A 471 4.96 6.16 11.11
CA PHE A 471 3.65 6.37 10.52
C PHE A 471 2.92 5.03 10.36
N VAL A 472 1.63 5.04 10.67
CA VAL A 472 0.78 3.84 10.70
C VAL A 472 -0.50 4.08 9.89
N GLY A 473 -0.99 3.02 9.26
CA GLY A 473 -2.15 3.03 8.38
C GLY A 473 -1.75 3.05 6.90
N PRO A 474 -2.65 2.63 6.00
CA PRO A 474 -2.35 2.47 4.58
C PRO A 474 -2.00 3.80 3.91
N LYS A 475 -2.41 4.91 4.51
CA LYS A 475 -2.00 6.22 4.04
C LYS A 475 -0.97 6.84 4.98
N ALA A 476 -0.83 6.47 6.26
CA ALA A 476 -0.21 7.27 7.33
C ALA A 476 -1.23 8.17 8.06
N GLU A 477 -2.40 7.63 8.35
CA GLU A 477 -3.48 8.26 9.12
C GLU A 477 -3.09 8.44 10.60
N GLU A 478 -2.11 7.66 11.07
CA GLU A 478 -1.69 7.64 12.46
C GLU A 478 -0.18 7.73 12.59
N VAL A 479 0.26 8.11 13.78
CA VAL A 479 1.65 8.08 14.19
C VAL A 479 1.72 7.58 15.62
N VAL A 480 2.69 6.70 15.90
CA VAL A 480 3.01 6.23 17.25
C VAL A 480 4.51 6.30 17.48
N GLY A 481 4.94 6.48 18.72
CA GLY A 481 6.36 6.64 19.00
C GLY A 481 6.70 6.88 20.46
N PHE A 482 7.94 7.31 20.70
CA PHE A 482 8.50 7.60 22.01
C PHE A 482 9.14 8.98 22.10
N ILE A 483 9.12 9.54 23.31
CA ILE A 483 9.89 10.71 23.71
C ILE A 483 10.76 10.29 24.91
N ASN A 484 12.06 10.52 24.82
CA ASN A 484 13.08 10.19 25.84
C ASN A 484 13.07 8.73 26.32
N ASP A 485 12.50 7.83 25.53
CA ASP A 485 12.30 6.41 25.86
C ASP A 485 11.46 6.16 27.14
N ASP A 486 10.97 7.21 27.79
CA ASP A 486 10.19 7.18 29.03
C ASP A 486 8.76 7.71 28.85
N GLN A 487 8.37 8.05 27.62
CA GLN A 487 7.02 8.46 27.25
C GLN A 487 6.66 7.84 25.92
N VAL A 488 5.48 7.23 25.83
CA VAL A 488 4.89 6.76 24.58
C VAL A 488 3.87 7.80 24.09
N PHE A 489 3.73 7.94 22.79
CA PHE A 489 2.70 8.80 22.21
C PHE A 489 2.01 8.12 21.03
N GLY A 490 0.82 8.61 20.74
CA GLY A 490 0.19 8.37 19.46
C GLY A 490 -0.79 9.48 19.09
N ALA A 491 -0.91 9.73 17.79
CA ALA A 491 -1.74 10.80 17.24
C ALA A 491 -2.37 10.39 15.92
N SER A 492 -3.54 10.93 15.62
CA SER A 492 -4.29 10.68 14.37
C SER A 492 -4.38 11.97 13.55
N SER A 493 -4.29 11.83 12.23
CA SER A 493 -4.44 12.94 11.29
C SER A 493 -5.81 13.60 11.44
N GLN A 494 -5.83 14.93 11.41
CA GLN A 494 -7.05 15.75 11.44
C GLN A 494 -7.59 16.03 10.04
#